data_AF-A0A0F9TB69-F1
#
_entry.id   AF-A0A0F9TB69-F1
#
_cell.length_a   1.000
_cell.length_b   1.000
_cell.length_c   1.000
_cell.angle_alpha   90.00
_cell.angle_beta   90.00
_cell.angle_gamma   90.00
#
_symmetry.space_group_name_H-M   'P 1'
#
loop_
_entity.id
_entity.type
_entity.pdbx_description
1 polymer ?
#
loop_
_entity_poly.entity_id
_entity_poly.type
_entity_poly.pdbx_seq_one_letter_code
_entity_poly.pdbx_strand_id
1 'polypeptide(L)'
;MSARRITREFYDKLVEAYRENPSNHSNAATHALCDRRTARRGWEKGWSAGRNPLPWAGPISQLIAEEQTIARARVLDERKRAMEPIVDAELQTSYDREKAASQAIDARKQEAQMIRLVRAGVTNELASVARMLPGIQKWAQVAAEQLSETQPDNPAAAVKLMEGLARITDNLSGAADRCMAMERRLLGEPESIVGLRLPDMSMDDAVRHIEASQRTLARARSMGLLPAAEVVVDAELVDEDDGSDATDGALAADDVNAVA
;
A
#
# COMPACT_ATOMS: atom_id res chain seq x y z
N MET A 1 -16.95 78.78 -1.19
CA MET A 1 -17.89 77.64 -1.33
C MET A 1 -18.63 77.48 -0.02
N SER A 2 -19.96 77.52 -0.04
CA SER A 2 -20.79 77.28 1.16
C SER A 2 -20.52 75.85 1.67
N ALA A 3 -20.38 75.68 2.98
CA ALA A 3 -20.18 74.38 3.59
C ALA A 3 -21.43 73.51 3.37
N ARG A 4 -21.34 72.52 2.48
CA ARG A 4 -22.43 71.54 2.27
C ARG A 4 -22.68 70.77 3.57
N ARG A 5 -23.95 70.59 3.94
CA ARG A 5 -24.34 69.74 5.06
C ARG A 5 -24.03 68.28 4.70
N ILE A 6 -23.38 67.57 5.61
CA ILE A 6 -23.05 66.15 5.46
C ILE A 6 -24.34 65.34 5.65
N THR A 7 -24.86 64.76 4.57
CA THR A 7 -26.00 63.85 4.60
C THR A 7 -25.52 62.40 4.65
N ARG A 8 -26.41 61.48 5.05
CA ARG A 8 -26.09 60.04 5.11
C ARG A 8 -25.78 59.47 3.72
N GLU A 9 -26.58 59.82 2.72
CA GLU A 9 -26.35 59.44 1.33
C GLU A 9 -24.97 59.88 0.81
N PHE A 10 -24.50 61.07 1.22
CA PHE A 10 -23.18 61.55 0.84
C PHE A 10 -22.06 60.71 1.46
N TYR A 11 -22.21 60.33 2.74
CA TYR A 11 -21.28 59.43 3.42
C TYR A 11 -21.27 58.05 2.77
N ASP A 12 -22.44 57.50 2.46
CA ASP A 12 -22.59 56.19 1.83
C ASP A 12 -21.92 56.17 0.44
N LYS A 13 -22.05 57.23 -0.37
CA LYS A 13 -21.35 57.37 -1.66
C LYS A 13 -19.83 57.43 -1.53
N LEU A 14 -19.31 58.01 -0.44
CA LEU A 14 -17.88 58.00 -0.15
C LEU A 14 -17.41 56.61 0.29
N VAL A 15 -18.18 55.94 1.14
CA VAL A 15 -17.88 54.56 1.57
C VAL A 15 -17.83 53.62 0.36
N GLU A 16 -18.82 53.70 -0.52
CA GLU A 16 -18.86 52.92 -1.76
C GLU A 16 -17.62 53.14 -2.63
N ALA A 17 -17.26 54.41 -2.89
CA ALA A 17 -16.07 54.71 -3.69
C ALA A 17 -14.76 54.22 -3.04
N TYR A 18 -14.66 54.24 -1.71
CA TYR A 18 -13.50 53.71 -1.00
C TYR A 18 -13.47 52.19 -0.90
N ARG A 19 -14.61 51.50 -1.02
CA ARG A 19 -14.65 50.04 -1.16
C ARG A 19 -14.03 49.59 -2.47
N GLU A 20 -14.24 50.34 -3.55
CA GLU A 20 -13.62 50.05 -4.84
C GLU A 20 -12.12 50.39 -4.86
N ASN A 21 -11.75 51.57 -4.34
CA ASN A 21 -10.37 52.06 -4.38
C ASN A 21 -9.93 52.65 -3.02
N PRO A 22 -9.47 51.80 -2.08
CA PRO A 22 -9.02 52.24 -0.77
C PRO A 22 -7.90 53.29 -0.88
N SER A 23 -7.94 54.31 -0.02
CA SER A 23 -6.96 55.43 0.01
C SER A 23 -6.91 56.35 -1.22
N ASN A 24 -7.70 56.10 -2.28
CA ASN A 24 -7.75 57.00 -3.44
C ASN A 24 -8.75 58.16 -3.23
N HIS A 25 -8.30 59.19 -2.52
CA HIS A 25 -9.15 60.35 -2.18
C HIS A 25 -9.65 61.14 -3.41
N SER A 26 -8.90 61.13 -4.52
CA SER A 26 -9.30 61.84 -5.74
C SER A 26 -10.48 61.15 -6.42
N ASN A 27 -10.46 59.82 -6.49
CA ASN A 27 -11.58 59.04 -7.02
C ASN A 27 -12.83 59.20 -6.14
N ALA A 28 -12.69 58.99 -4.82
CA ALA A 28 -13.80 59.15 -3.88
C ALA A 28 -14.41 60.55 -3.89
N ALA A 29 -13.58 61.59 -4.02
CA ALA A 29 -14.04 62.97 -4.16
C ALA A 29 -14.89 63.20 -5.42
N THR A 30 -14.47 62.60 -6.54
CA THR A 30 -15.19 62.68 -7.82
C THR A 30 -16.53 61.94 -7.73
N HIS A 31 -16.53 60.71 -7.19
CA HIS A 31 -17.74 59.88 -7.05
C HIS A 31 -18.81 60.52 -6.15
N ALA A 32 -18.40 61.13 -5.04
CA ALA A 32 -19.30 61.80 -4.10
C ALA A 32 -19.54 63.29 -4.40
N LEU A 33 -18.99 63.82 -5.51
CA LEU A 33 -19.08 65.23 -5.91
C LEU A 33 -18.64 66.21 -4.80
N CYS A 34 -17.48 65.96 -4.18
CA CYS A 34 -16.91 66.80 -3.12
C CYS A 34 -15.43 67.12 -3.32
N ASP A 35 -14.91 68.02 -2.49
CA ASP A 35 -13.48 68.34 -2.49
C ASP A 35 -12.64 67.18 -1.94
N ARG A 36 -11.45 66.97 -2.51
CA ARG A 36 -10.46 65.97 -2.04
C ARG A 36 -10.13 66.08 -0.55
N ARG A 37 -10.10 67.31 -0.01
CA ARG A 37 -9.87 67.56 1.43
C ARG A 37 -11.00 66.97 2.30
N THR A 38 -12.24 67.06 1.83
CA THR A 38 -13.42 66.52 2.50
C THR A 38 -13.42 64.99 2.45
N ALA A 39 -13.12 64.40 1.29
CA ALA A 39 -12.99 62.95 1.15
C ALA A 39 -11.87 62.39 2.04
N ARG A 40 -10.71 63.07 2.12
CA ARG A 40 -9.59 62.69 3.01
C ARG A 40 -9.98 62.77 4.48
N ARG A 41 -10.69 63.84 4.89
CA ARG A 41 -11.18 63.98 6.27
C ARG A 41 -12.14 62.85 6.65
N GLY A 42 -13.07 62.49 5.77
CA GLY A 42 -14.01 61.38 5.98
C GLY A 42 -13.30 60.04 6.14
N TRP A 43 -12.23 59.82 5.38
CA TRP A 43 -11.39 58.62 5.46
C TRP A 43 -10.63 58.49 6.79
N GLU A 44 -9.89 59.52 7.17
CA GLU A 44 -8.96 59.47 8.30
C GLU A 44 -9.65 59.71 9.66
N LYS A 45 -10.56 60.70 9.73
CA LYS A 45 -11.11 61.21 10.98
C LYS A 45 -12.62 61.06 11.10
N GLY A 46 -13.31 60.90 9.97
CA GLY A 46 -14.77 60.97 9.93
C GLY A 46 -15.31 62.34 10.38
N TRP A 47 -16.56 62.35 10.83
CA TRP A 47 -17.26 63.53 11.35
C TRP A 47 -17.76 63.35 12.79
N SER A 48 -17.28 62.32 13.50
CA SER A 48 -17.66 62.04 14.89
C SER A 48 -17.02 62.97 15.92
N ALA A 49 -15.88 63.60 15.63
CA ALA A 49 -15.12 64.44 16.58
C ALA A 49 -15.18 65.97 16.28
N GLY A 50 -16.18 66.42 15.52
CA GLY A 50 -16.30 67.83 15.10
C GLY A 50 -17.19 68.71 15.99
N ARG A 51 -17.33 69.99 15.61
CA ARG A 51 -18.25 70.97 16.25
C ARG A 51 -19.72 70.51 16.25
N ASN A 52 -20.10 69.71 15.26
CA ASN A 52 -21.40 69.04 15.21
C ASN A 52 -21.13 67.54 14.94
N PRO A 53 -20.92 66.74 16.01
CA PRO A 53 -20.51 65.36 15.88
C PRO A 53 -21.65 64.52 15.31
N LEU A 54 -21.35 63.80 14.23
CA LEU A 54 -22.28 62.83 13.64
C LEU A 54 -21.88 61.44 14.11
N PRO A 55 -22.62 60.81 15.04
CA PRO A 55 -22.20 59.53 15.65
C PRO A 55 -22.18 58.38 14.63
N TRP A 56 -22.97 58.48 13.57
CA TRP A 56 -23.04 57.49 12.50
C TRP A 56 -21.96 57.66 11.41
N ALA A 57 -21.23 58.78 11.40
CA ALA A 57 -20.25 59.11 10.36
C ALA A 57 -18.81 58.96 10.89
N GLY A 58 -18.46 57.76 11.32
CA GLY A 58 -17.11 57.42 11.78
C GLY A 58 -16.05 57.46 10.66
N PRO A 59 -14.76 57.26 10.98
CA PRO A 59 -13.71 57.13 9.98
C PRO A 59 -13.98 55.98 9.02
N ILE A 60 -14.06 56.27 7.72
CA ILE A 60 -14.35 55.23 6.70
C ILE A 60 -13.24 54.16 6.66
N SER A 61 -11.99 54.55 6.97
CA SER A 61 -10.85 53.62 7.05
C SER A 61 -11.06 52.51 8.09
N GLN A 62 -11.64 52.83 9.25
CA GLN A 62 -11.93 51.84 10.30
C GLN A 62 -13.05 50.90 9.87
N LEU A 63 -14.12 51.45 9.29
CA LEU A 63 -15.24 50.66 8.78
C LEU A 63 -14.80 49.66 7.71
N ILE A 64 -13.99 50.08 6.73
CA ILE A 64 -13.48 49.16 5.70
C ILE A 64 -12.52 48.13 6.30
N ALA A 65 -11.69 48.52 7.27
CA ALA A 65 -10.81 47.57 7.94
C ALA A 65 -11.61 46.47 8.69
N GLU A 66 -12.67 46.85 9.40
CA GLU A 66 -13.60 45.93 10.06
C GLU A 66 -14.34 45.03 9.05
N GLU A 67 -14.81 45.58 7.94
CA GLU A 67 -15.43 44.77 6.87
C GLU A 67 -14.44 43.75 6.29
N GLN A 68 -13.18 44.16 6.08
CA GLN A 68 -12.13 43.26 5.57
C GLN A 68 -11.76 42.16 6.57
N THR A 69 -11.70 42.46 7.87
CA THR A 69 -11.41 41.43 8.88
C THR A 69 -12.55 40.42 8.97
N ILE A 70 -13.81 40.88 8.94
CA ILE A 70 -14.99 40.01 8.90
C ILE A 70 -15.00 39.16 7.63
N ALA A 71 -14.71 39.74 6.46
CA ALA A 71 -14.66 39.00 5.20
C ALA A 71 -13.56 37.92 5.23
N ARG A 72 -12.37 38.24 5.74
CA ARG A 72 -11.29 37.25 5.91
C ARG A 72 -11.67 36.13 6.87
N ALA A 73 -12.31 36.46 7.99
CA ALA A 73 -12.78 35.46 8.95
C ALA A 73 -13.80 34.50 8.30
N ARG A 74 -14.74 35.03 7.51
CA ARG A 74 -15.73 34.22 6.77
C ARG A 74 -15.07 33.26 5.78
N VAL A 75 -14.11 33.74 4.98
CA VAL A 75 -13.39 32.89 4.02
C VAL A 75 -12.60 31.78 4.74
N LEU A 76 -12.00 32.08 5.89
CA LEU A 76 -11.29 31.08 6.68
C LEU A 76 -12.25 30.03 7.27
N ASP A 77 -13.40 30.45 7.78
CA ASP A 77 -14.43 29.54 8.31
C ASP A 77 -15.01 28.65 7.21
N GLU A 78 -15.30 29.20 6.03
CA GLU A 78 -15.75 28.43 4.86
C GLU A 78 -14.70 27.42 4.41
N ARG A 79 -13.42 27.82 4.37
CA ARG A 79 -12.32 26.91 4.06
C ARG A 79 -12.19 25.80 5.09
N LYS A 80 -12.34 26.12 6.37
CA LYS A 80 -12.29 25.13 7.45
C LYS A 80 -13.42 24.11 7.30
N ARG A 81 -14.66 24.57 7.10
CA ARG A 81 -15.84 23.71 6.88
C ARG A 81 -15.70 22.84 5.63
N ALA A 82 -15.06 23.33 4.59
CA ALA A 82 -14.78 22.55 3.38
C ALA A 82 -13.69 21.48 3.59
N MET A 83 -12.75 21.72 4.52
CA MET A 83 -11.63 20.81 4.79
C MET A 83 -11.97 19.73 5.82
N GLU A 84 -12.85 20.01 6.77
CA GLU A 84 -13.36 19.04 7.76
C GLU A 84 -13.77 17.68 7.15
N PRO A 85 -14.64 17.59 6.13
CA PRO A 85 -15.05 16.29 5.57
C PRO A 85 -13.90 15.56 4.86
N ILE A 86 -12.88 16.27 4.37
CA ILE A 86 -11.72 15.65 3.72
C ILE A 86 -10.84 14.97 4.78
N VAL A 87 -10.58 15.67 5.89
CA VAL A 87 -9.80 15.14 7.01
C VAL A 87 -10.53 13.97 7.66
N ASP A 88 -11.84 14.06 7.85
CA ASP A 88 -12.65 12.98 8.42
C ASP A 88 -12.65 11.75 7.51
N ALA A 89 -12.75 11.95 6.18
CA ALA A 89 -12.66 10.86 5.22
C ALA A 89 -11.28 10.19 5.24
N GLU A 90 -10.20 10.97 5.31
CA GLU A 90 -8.84 10.45 5.40
C GLU A 90 -8.64 9.63 6.69
N LEU A 91 -9.10 10.14 7.83
CA LEU A 91 -9.05 9.43 9.11
C LEU A 91 -9.87 8.14 9.10
N GLN A 92 -11.03 8.15 8.44
CA GLN A 92 -11.84 6.94 8.28
C GLN A 92 -11.11 5.90 7.41
N THR A 93 -10.48 6.33 6.31
CA THR A 93 -9.74 5.40 5.45
C THR A 93 -8.51 4.81 6.13
N SER A 94 -7.81 5.56 6.99
CA SER A 94 -6.68 5.02 7.75
C SER A 94 -7.16 4.01 8.79
N TYR A 95 -8.22 4.34 9.53
CA TYR A 95 -8.85 3.42 10.49
C TYR A 95 -9.31 2.12 9.83
N ASP A 96 -9.98 2.20 8.68
CA ASP A 96 -10.47 1.02 7.96
C ASP A 96 -9.31 0.14 7.45
N ARG A 97 -8.18 0.74 7.04
CA ARG A 97 -6.97 -0.01 6.64
C ARG A 97 -6.34 -0.73 7.83
N GLU A 98 -6.20 -0.06 8.97
CA GLU A 98 -5.66 -0.68 10.19
C GLU A 98 -6.55 -1.82 10.67
N LYS A 99 -7.86 -1.63 10.64
CA LYS A 99 -8.83 -2.67 10.98
C LYS A 99 -8.74 -3.86 10.03
N ALA A 100 -8.66 -3.63 8.73
CA ALA A 100 -8.49 -4.70 7.74
C ALA A 100 -7.16 -5.46 7.95
N ALA A 101 -6.08 -4.75 8.27
CA ALA A 101 -4.79 -5.37 8.59
C ALA A 101 -4.87 -6.24 9.86
N SER A 102 -5.52 -5.74 10.92
CA SER A 102 -5.74 -6.52 12.14
C SER A 102 -6.57 -7.77 11.89
N GLN A 103 -7.66 -7.65 11.11
CA GLN A 103 -8.51 -8.79 10.74
C GLN A 103 -7.74 -9.83 9.93
N ALA A 104 -6.89 -9.40 9.00
CA ALA A 104 -6.04 -10.32 8.23
C ALA A 104 -5.02 -11.05 9.12
N ILE A 105 -4.44 -10.36 10.11
CA ILE A 105 -3.54 -10.98 11.10
C ILE A 105 -4.28 -12.01 11.95
N ASP A 106 -5.48 -11.68 12.44
CA ASP A 106 -6.25 -12.58 13.29
C ASP A 106 -6.78 -13.79 12.52
N ALA A 107 -7.18 -13.63 11.26
CA ALA A 107 -7.50 -14.74 10.37
C ALA A 107 -6.30 -15.68 10.20
N ARG A 108 -5.10 -15.15 9.93
CA ARG A 108 -3.86 -15.95 9.84
C ARG A 108 -3.53 -16.67 11.14
N LYS A 109 -3.78 -16.05 12.31
CA LYS A 109 -3.60 -16.72 13.61
C LYS A 109 -4.57 -17.90 13.77
N GLN A 110 -5.83 -17.74 13.38
CA GLN A 110 -6.83 -18.81 13.45
C GLN A 110 -6.48 -19.96 12.50
N GLU A 111 -6.06 -19.65 11.27
CA GLU A 111 -5.55 -20.64 10.32
C GLU A 111 -4.35 -21.40 10.90
N ALA A 112 -3.37 -20.69 11.47
CA ALA A 112 -2.21 -21.29 12.10
C ALA A 112 -2.59 -22.23 13.26
N GLN A 113 -3.56 -21.84 14.09
CA GLN A 113 -4.06 -22.68 15.18
C GLN A 113 -4.72 -23.95 14.65
N MET A 114 -5.55 -23.85 13.60
CA MET A 114 -6.19 -25.00 12.97
C MET A 114 -5.16 -25.97 12.41
N ILE A 115 -4.12 -25.48 11.71
CA ILE A 115 -3.03 -26.32 11.18
C ILE A 115 -2.30 -27.04 12.30
N ARG A 116 -2.02 -26.36 13.43
CA ARG A 116 -1.38 -27.01 14.60
C ARG A 116 -2.25 -28.13 15.18
N LEU A 117 -3.57 -27.93 15.25
CA LEU A 117 -4.51 -28.95 15.72
C LEU A 117 -4.53 -30.16 14.77
N VAL A 118 -4.60 -29.91 13.46
CA VAL A 118 -4.53 -30.97 12.43
C VAL A 118 -3.22 -31.76 12.55
N ARG A 119 -2.09 -31.06 12.68
CA ARG A 119 -0.77 -31.69 12.84
C ARG A 119 -0.71 -32.58 14.08
N ALA A 120 -1.22 -32.09 15.22
CA ALA A 120 -1.31 -32.88 16.44
C ALA A 120 -2.19 -34.13 16.26
N GLY A 121 -3.32 -34.00 15.55
CA GLY A 121 -4.19 -35.13 15.20
C GLY A 121 -3.48 -36.19 14.37
N VAL A 122 -2.87 -35.79 13.24
CA VAL A 122 -2.13 -36.70 12.35
C VAL A 122 -0.97 -37.37 13.09
N THR A 123 -0.25 -36.64 13.93
CA THR A 123 0.86 -37.20 14.72
C THR A 123 0.36 -38.27 15.71
N ASN A 124 -0.78 -38.03 16.37
CA ASN A 124 -1.37 -38.99 17.30
C ASN A 124 -1.90 -40.25 16.59
N GLU A 125 -2.47 -40.11 15.39
CA GLU A 125 -2.92 -41.24 14.57
C GLU A 125 -1.73 -42.06 14.05
N LEU A 126 -0.68 -41.40 13.55
CA LEU A 126 0.57 -42.06 13.15
C LEU A 126 1.21 -42.81 14.32
N ALA A 127 1.27 -42.21 15.50
CA ALA A 127 1.76 -42.86 16.70
C ALA A 127 0.91 -44.09 17.08
N SER A 128 -0.41 -44.03 16.88
CA SER A 128 -1.30 -45.16 17.15
C SER A 128 -1.07 -46.32 16.17
N VAL A 129 -0.91 -46.03 14.87
CA VAL A 129 -0.57 -47.05 13.88
C VAL A 129 0.82 -47.64 14.13
N ALA A 130 1.79 -46.81 14.48
CA ALA A 130 3.14 -47.27 14.83
C ALA A 130 3.13 -48.25 16.01
N ARG A 131 2.27 -48.05 17.02
CA ARG A 131 2.10 -48.99 18.13
C ARG A 131 1.46 -50.32 17.72
N MET A 132 0.70 -50.37 16.62
CA MET A 132 0.09 -51.60 16.12
C MET A 132 1.07 -52.46 15.30
N LEU A 133 2.09 -51.85 14.68
CA LEU A 133 3.05 -52.53 13.80
C LEU A 133 3.71 -53.79 14.41
N PRO A 134 4.20 -53.79 15.67
CA PRO A 134 4.80 -54.99 16.25
C PRO A 134 3.81 -56.15 16.40
N GLY A 135 2.53 -55.85 16.68
CA GLY A 135 1.48 -56.85 16.74
C GLY A 135 1.24 -57.47 15.36
N ILE A 136 1.14 -56.63 14.33
CA ILE A 136 0.94 -57.07 12.94
C ILE A 136 2.11 -57.92 12.47
N GLN A 137 3.35 -57.54 12.77
CA GLN A 137 4.53 -58.34 12.44
C GLN A 137 4.49 -59.74 13.06
N LYS A 138 4.10 -59.85 14.34
CA LYS A 138 3.92 -61.17 14.98
C LYS A 138 2.84 -61.99 14.30
N TRP A 139 1.70 -61.39 13.97
CA TRP A 139 0.63 -62.08 13.25
C TRP A 139 1.06 -62.52 11.85
N ALA A 140 1.83 -61.69 11.14
CA ALA A 140 2.38 -62.03 9.83
C ALA A 140 3.38 -63.19 9.91
N GLN A 141 4.23 -63.22 10.94
CA GLN A 141 5.15 -64.34 11.20
C GLN A 141 4.37 -65.64 11.48
N VAL A 142 3.38 -65.61 12.36
CA VAL A 142 2.53 -66.77 12.65
C VAL A 142 1.78 -67.24 11.40
N ALA A 143 1.25 -66.32 10.60
CA ALA A 143 0.58 -66.66 9.35
C ALA A 143 1.54 -67.29 8.33
N ALA A 144 2.79 -66.80 8.25
CA ALA A 144 3.82 -67.35 7.38
C ALA A 144 4.27 -68.75 7.82
N GLU A 145 4.48 -68.95 9.12
CA GLU A 145 4.78 -70.25 9.72
C GLU A 145 3.65 -71.24 9.44
N GLN A 146 2.39 -70.85 9.69
CA GLN A 146 1.23 -71.69 9.40
C GLN A 146 1.09 -72.03 7.91
N LEU A 147 1.34 -71.08 7.01
CA LEU A 147 1.34 -71.33 5.57
C LEU A 147 2.41 -72.36 5.15
N SER A 148 3.56 -72.35 5.86
CA SER A 148 4.68 -73.24 5.58
C SER A 148 4.48 -74.65 6.13
N GLU A 149 3.72 -74.79 7.22
CA GLU A 149 3.53 -76.07 7.93
C GLU A 149 2.20 -76.77 7.60
N THR A 150 1.16 -76.04 7.19
CA THR A 150 -0.19 -76.60 7.01
C THR A 150 -0.95 -75.82 5.94
N GLN A 151 -1.72 -76.48 5.06
CA GLN A 151 -2.71 -75.79 4.22
C GLN A 151 -3.59 -74.93 5.15
N PRO A 152 -3.50 -73.59 5.12
CA PRO A 152 -4.18 -72.78 6.11
C PRO A 152 -5.67 -72.76 5.81
N ASP A 153 -6.49 -72.91 6.84
CA ASP A 153 -7.95 -72.89 6.69
C ASP A 153 -8.48 -71.52 6.20
N ASN A 154 -7.71 -70.42 6.31
CA ASN A 154 -8.08 -69.12 5.73
C ASN A 154 -6.94 -68.09 5.53
N PRO A 155 -5.99 -68.31 4.61
CA PRO A 155 -4.92 -67.34 4.30
C PRO A 155 -5.45 -66.01 3.75
N ALA A 156 -6.63 -66.03 3.15
CA ALA A 156 -7.29 -64.84 2.62
C ALA A 156 -7.64 -63.81 3.70
N ALA A 157 -7.93 -64.25 4.93
CA ALA A 157 -8.20 -63.34 6.05
C ALA A 157 -6.95 -62.54 6.47
N ALA A 158 -5.78 -63.18 6.51
CA ALA A 158 -4.51 -62.54 6.85
C ALA A 158 -4.10 -61.52 5.78
N VAL A 159 -4.21 -61.90 4.49
CA VAL A 159 -3.93 -60.97 3.37
C VAL A 159 -4.84 -59.75 3.41
N LYS A 160 -6.15 -59.93 3.64
CA LYS A 160 -7.10 -58.81 3.77
C LYS A 160 -6.76 -57.87 4.94
N LEU A 161 -6.30 -58.41 6.07
CA LEU A 161 -5.85 -57.60 7.20
C LEU A 161 -4.62 -56.76 6.83
N MET A 162 -3.64 -57.38 6.18
CA MET A 162 -2.43 -56.70 5.69
C MET A 162 -2.76 -55.61 4.67
N GLU A 163 -3.67 -55.88 3.72
CA GLU A 163 -4.17 -54.87 2.77
C GLU A 163 -4.87 -53.71 3.48
N GLY A 164 -5.70 -53.99 4.49
CA GLY A 164 -6.36 -52.96 5.28
C GLY A 164 -5.35 -52.05 5.99
N LEU A 165 -4.31 -52.63 6.57
CA LEU A 165 -3.24 -51.89 7.24
C LEU A 165 -2.35 -51.10 6.28
N ALA A 166 -2.03 -51.67 5.12
CA ALA A 166 -1.32 -50.96 4.06
C ALA A 166 -2.12 -49.71 3.62
N ARG A 167 -3.44 -49.85 3.40
CA ARG A 167 -4.32 -48.72 3.05
C ARG A 167 -4.40 -47.66 4.16
N ILE A 168 -4.48 -48.07 5.42
CA ILE A 168 -4.48 -47.12 6.56
C ILE A 168 -3.16 -46.36 6.61
N THR A 169 -2.03 -47.05 6.42
CA THR A 169 -0.69 -46.46 6.43
C THR A 169 -0.50 -45.48 5.28
N ASP A 170 -0.95 -45.84 4.08
CA ASP A 170 -0.89 -44.99 2.89
C ASP A 170 -1.75 -43.72 3.04
N ASN A 171 -2.98 -43.88 3.55
CA ASN A 171 -3.86 -42.75 3.87
C ASN A 171 -3.24 -41.79 4.91
N LEU A 172 -2.57 -42.33 5.93
CA LEU A 172 -1.90 -41.54 6.96
C LEU A 172 -0.65 -40.84 6.44
N SER A 173 0.15 -41.50 5.60
CA SER A 173 1.28 -40.87 4.91
C SER A 173 0.80 -39.69 4.06
N GLY A 174 -0.25 -39.90 3.25
CA GLY A 174 -0.85 -38.83 2.46
C GLY A 174 -1.51 -37.72 3.30
N ALA A 175 -2.00 -38.03 4.50
CA ALA A 175 -2.46 -37.01 5.44
C ALA A 175 -1.30 -36.20 6.05
N ALA A 176 -0.19 -36.86 6.38
CA ALA A 176 1.04 -36.20 6.86
C ALA A 176 1.65 -35.29 5.80
N ASP A 177 1.73 -35.74 4.55
CA ASP A 177 2.22 -34.92 3.43
C ASP A 177 1.36 -33.68 3.22
N ARG A 178 0.03 -33.83 3.26
CA ARG A 178 -0.90 -32.68 3.19
C ARG A 178 -0.73 -31.74 4.37
N CYS A 179 -0.54 -32.26 5.59
CA CYS A 179 -0.28 -31.43 6.76
C CYS A 179 1.03 -30.65 6.64
N MET A 180 2.10 -31.29 6.14
CA MET A 180 3.37 -30.63 5.88
C MET A 180 3.22 -29.56 4.80
N ALA A 181 2.50 -29.84 3.72
CA ALA A 181 2.21 -28.85 2.67
C ALA A 181 1.43 -27.64 3.23
N MET A 182 0.44 -27.87 4.10
CA MET A 182 -0.30 -26.80 4.78
C MET A 182 0.61 -25.95 5.69
N GLU A 183 1.52 -26.59 6.43
CA GLU A 183 2.48 -25.88 7.30
C GLU A 183 3.48 -25.05 6.47
N ARG A 184 4.00 -25.59 5.37
CA ARG A 184 4.86 -24.86 4.43
C ARG A 184 4.17 -23.63 3.85
N ARG A 185 2.93 -23.79 3.39
CA ARG A 185 2.11 -22.68 2.87
C ARG A 185 1.87 -21.60 3.92
N LEU A 186 1.63 -21.98 5.17
CA LEU A 186 1.46 -21.04 6.28
C LEU A 186 2.75 -20.28 6.59
N LEU A 187 3.90 -20.96 6.56
CA LEU A 187 5.22 -20.34 6.77
C LEU A 187 5.67 -19.47 5.59
N GLY A 188 4.91 -19.46 4.49
CA GLY A 188 5.24 -18.72 3.28
C GLY A 188 6.40 -19.34 2.50
N GLU A 189 6.68 -20.64 2.72
CA GLU A 189 7.59 -21.35 1.82
C GLU A 189 6.97 -21.36 0.42
N PRO A 190 7.74 -20.95 -0.61
CA PRO A 190 7.24 -20.98 -1.98
C PRO A 190 6.92 -22.43 -2.36
N GLU A 191 5.63 -22.75 -2.57
CA GLU A 191 5.12 -24.10 -2.93
C GLU A 191 5.77 -24.63 -4.22
N SER A 192 6.29 -23.71 -5.03
CA SER A 192 7.34 -23.94 -6.00
C SER A 192 8.06 -22.62 -6.19
N ILE A 193 9.36 -22.66 -6.52
CA ILE A 193 9.89 -21.61 -7.39
C ILE A 193 9.16 -21.85 -8.71
N VAL A 194 7.94 -21.29 -8.84
CA VAL A 194 7.38 -21.00 -10.15
C VAL A 194 8.41 -20.04 -10.69
N GLY A 195 9.43 -20.57 -11.38
CA GLY A 195 10.38 -19.77 -12.11
C GLY A 195 9.50 -18.81 -12.86
N LEU A 196 9.60 -17.51 -12.53
CA LEU A 196 8.75 -16.47 -13.06
C LEU A 196 8.65 -16.76 -14.55
N ARG A 197 7.52 -17.34 -14.99
CA ARG A 197 7.14 -17.25 -16.38
C ARG A 197 6.76 -15.80 -16.46
N LEU A 198 7.79 -14.97 -16.64
CA LEU A 198 7.64 -13.67 -17.23
C LEU A 198 6.69 -13.96 -18.40
N PRO A 199 5.48 -13.37 -18.42
CA PRO A 199 4.63 -13.51 -19.60
C PRO A 199 5.53 -13.22 -20.80
N ASP A 200 5.45 -14.01 -21.88
CA ASP A 200 6.28 -13.85 -23.07
C ASP A 200 6.19 -12.40 -23.55
N MET A 201 7.04 -11.56 -22.97
CA MET A 201 7.05 -10.14 -23.14
C MET A 201 8.00 -9.98 -24.29
N SER A 202 7.49 -9.44 -25.38
CA SER A 202 8.35 -9.10 -26.50
C SER A 202 9.49 -8.23 -25.95
N MET A 203 10.69 -8.40 -26.49
CA MET A 203 11.85 -7.64 -26.05
C MET A 203 11.56 -6.12 -26.14
N ASP A 204 10.75 -5.71 -27.10
CA ASP A 204 10.26 -4.34 -27.26
C ASP A 204 9.37 -3.88 -26.09
N ASP A 205 8.47 -4.72 -25.60
CA ASP A 205 7.62 -4.37 -24.44
C ASP A 205 8.43 -4.30 -23.15
N ALA A 206 9.44 -5.16 -23.00
CA ALA A 206 10.37 -5.09 -21.87
C ALA A 206 11.16 -3.77 -21.88
N VAL A 207 11.66 -3.36 -23.05
CA VAL A 207 12.34 -2.06 -23.22
C VAL A 207 11.39 -0.90 -22.88
N ARG A 208 10.14 -0.92 -23.36
CA ARG A 208 9.15 0.11 -23.02
C ARG A 208 8.87 0.19 -21.53
N HIS A 209 8.76 -0.95 -20.85
CA HIS A 209 8.55 -1.00 -19.40
C HIS A 209 9.75 -0.46 -18.62
N ILE A 210 10.97 -0.76 -19.06
CA ILE A 210 12.20 -0.22 -18.47
C ILE A 210 12.26 1.30 -18.67
N GLU A 211 12.01 1.79 -19.89
CA GLU A 211 12.00 3.24 -20.17
C GLU A 211 10.91 3.99 -19.40
N ALA A 212 9.71 3.41 -19.28
CA ALA A 212 8.64 3.98 -18.46
C ALA A 212 9.03 4.05 -16.98
N SER A 213 9.66 3.00 -16.46
CA SER A 213 10.14 2.94 -15.08
C SER A 213 11.27 3.95 -14.84
N GLN A 214 12.22 4.06 -15.77
CA GLN A 214 13.30 5.05 -15.72
C GLN A 214 12.77 6.48 -15.75
N ARG A 215 11.76 6.79 -16.58
CA ARG A 215 11.09 8.10 -16.60
C ARG A 215 10.40 8.43 -15.27
N THR A 216 9.70 7.47 -14.68
CA THR A 216 9.07 7.65 -13.36
C THR A 216 10.11 7.87 -12.27
N LEU A 217 11.21 7.11 -12.28
CA LEU A 217 12.32 7.27 -11.34
C LEU A 217 13.01 8.63 -11.50
N ALA A 218 13.26 9.07 -12.74
CA ALA A 218 13.83 10.39 -13.01
C ALA A 218 12.93 11.52 -12.49
N ARG A 219 11.61 11.40 -12.71
CA ARG A 219 10.62 12.34 -12.19
C ARG A 219 10.61 12.35 -10.65
N ALA A 220 10.60 11.18 -10.02
CA ALA A 220 10.65 11.06 -8.55
C ALA A 220 11.92 11.72 -7.96
N ARG A 221 13.08 11.53 -8.62
CA ARG A 221 14.34 12.22 -8.25
C ARG A 221 14.24 13.74 -8.42
N SER A 222 13.67 14.24 -9.52
CA SER A 222 13.50 15.69 -9.73
C SER A 222 12.58 16.35 -8.69
N MET A 223 11.67 15.57 -8.10
CA MET A 223 10.78 16.03 -7.03
C MET A 223 11.40 15.85 -5.63
N GLY A 224 12.63 15.34 -5.53
CA GLY A 224 13.31 15.10 -4.25
C GLY A 224 12.74 13.94 -3.43
N LEU A 225 11.93 13.07 -4.04
CA LEU A 225 11.32 11.92 -3.35
C LEU A 225 12.29 10.74 -3.19
N LEU A 226 13.35 10.70 -3.99
CA LEU A 226 14.40 9.69 -3.91
C LEU A 226 15.76 10.39 -3.73
N PRO A 227 16.66 9.83 -2.90
CA PRO A 227 18.02 10.35 -2.80
C PRO A 227 18.68 10.33 -4.18
N ALA A 228 19.49 11.34 -4.47
CA ALA A 228 20.34 11.32 -5.66
C ALA A 228 21.18 10.04 -5.58
N ALA A 229 21.03 9.15 -6.56
CA ALA A 229 21.85 7.96 -6.61
C ALA A 229 23.29 8.44 -6.74
N GLU A 230 24.06 8.37 -5.67
CA GLU A 230 25.51 8.33 -5.76
C GLU A 230 25.80 7.10 -6.62
N VAL A 231 26.20 7.36 -7.86
CA VAL A 231 26.66 6.31 -8.75
C VAL A 231 27.97 5.82 -8.14
N VAL A 232 27.88 4.83 -7.25
CA VAL A 232 29.03 4.01 -6.88
C VAL A 232 29.36 3.22 -8.14
N VAL A 233 30.15 3.84 -9.01
CA VAL A 233 30.83 3.14 -10.10
C VAL A 233 31.92 2.33 -9.41
N ASP A 234 31.58 1.14 -8.92
CA ASP A 234 32.60 0.12 -8.66
C ASP A 234 33.10 -0.35 -10.03
N ALA A 235 34.02 0.45 -10.58
CA ALA A 235 34.81 0.13 -11.75
C ALA A 235 35.95 -0.81 -11.34
N GLU A 236 35.64 -2.08 -11.05
CA GLU A 236 36.64 -3.15 -11.03
C GLU A 236 35.98 -4.54 -10.98
N LEU A 237 35.30 -4.91 -12.06
CA LEU A 237 35.14 -6.32 -12.43
C LEU A 237 35.51 -6.45 -13.91
N VAL A 238 36.81 -6.34 -14.14
CA VAL A 238 37.45 -6.81 -15.37
C VAL A 238 37.65 -8.31 -15.17
N ASP A 239 36.64 -9.11 -15.54
CA ASP A 239 36.83 -10.53 -15.78
C ASP A 239 37.56 -10.67 -17.13
N GLU A 240 38.89 -10.67 -17.08
CA GLU A 240 39.75 -11.22 -18.14
C GLU A 240 39.55 -12.74 -18.18
N ASP A 241 38.40 -13.20 -18.67
CA ASP A 241 38.21 -14.60 -19.07
C ASP A 241 38.74 -14.76 -20.51
N ASP A 242 40.04 -15.03 -20.57
CA ASP A 242 40.78 -15.42 -21.78
C ASP A 242 40.25 -16.77 -22.27
N GLY A 243 39.24 -16.69 -23.14
CA GLY A 243 38.65 -17.81 -23.88
C GLY A 243 39.65 -18.50 -24.81
N SER A 244 40.61 -19.20 -24.23
CA SER A 244 41.47 -20.17 -24.90
C SER A 244 40.72 -21.48 -25.09
N ASP A 245 39.82 -21.48 -26.06
CA ASP A 245 39.15 -22.67 -26.58
C ASP A 245 40.16 -23.50 -27.41
N ALA A 246 40.95 -24.32 -26.70
CA ALA A 246 41.81 -25.35 -27.28
C ALA A 246 41.07 -26.69 -27.23
N THR A 247 40.20 -26.93 -28.22
CA THR A 247 39.61 -28.25 -28.49
C THR A 247 40.15 -28.82 -29.79
N ASP A 248 41.46 -29.11 -29.81
CA ASP A 248 42.08 -29.96 -30.83
C ASP A 248 42.07 -31.42 -30.34
N GLY A 249 40.87 -32.02 -30.36
CA GLY A 249 40.61 -33.40 -29.95
C GLY A 249 40.46 -34.30 -31.17
N ALA A 250 41.58 -34.77 -31.70
CA ALA A 250 41.65 -35.75 -32.78
C ALA A 250 40.90 -37.04 -32.40
N LEU A 251 39.78 -37.29 -33.06
CA LEU A 251 39.07 -38.57 -33.07
C LEU A 251 39.90 -39.59 -33.86
N ALA A 252 40.70 -40.37 -33.15
CA ALA A 252 41.27 -41.60 -33.69
C ALA A 252 40.14 -42.62 -33.87
N ALA A 253 39.97 -43.06 -35.12
CA ALA A 253 39.16 -44.20 -35.49
C ALA A 253 39.70 -45.46 -34.82
N ASP A 254 38.85 -46.18 -34.09
CA ASP A 254 39.13 -47.55 -33.67
C ASP A 254 38.16 -48.49 -34.42
N ASP A 255 38.77 -49.30 -35.27
CA ASP A 255 38.14 -50.27 -36.15
C ASP A 255 37.52 -51.42 -35.34
N VAL A 256 36.22 -51.61 -35.53
CA VAL A 256 35.49 -52.82 -35.16
C VAL A 256 35.60 -53.81 -36.32
N ASN A 257 36.47 -54.81 -36.23
CA ASN A 257 36.19 -56.14 -36.79
C ASN A 257 37.23 -57.21 -36.40
N ALA A 258 36.86 -58.14 -35.51
CA ALA A 258 37.24 -59.56 -35.59
C ALA A 258 36.67 -60.33 -34.38
N VAL A 259 35.54 -61.00 -34.58
CA VAL A 259 35.24 -62.25 -33.85
C VAL A 259 34.82 -63.28 -34.88
N ALA A 260 35.64 -64.33 -34.96
CA ALA A 260 35.34 -65.62 -35.55
C ALA A 260 34.77 -66.55 -34.48
#